data_AF-A0A4Y5ZNL9-F1
#
_entry.id   AF-A0A4Y5ZNL9-F1
#
_cell.length_a   1.000
_cell.length_b   1.000
_cell.length_c   1.000
_cell.angle_alpha   90.00
_cell.angle_beta   90.00
_cell.angle_gamma   90.00
#
_symmetry.space_group_name_H-M   'P 1'
#
loop_
_entity.id
_entity.type
_entity.pdbx_description
1 polymer ?
#
loop_
_entity_poly.entity_id
_entity_poly.type
_entity_poly.pdbx_seq_one_letter_code
_entity_poly.pdbx_strand_id
1 'polypeptide(L)' 'MKSLTLFNQPIRVGEDGMICLTDMWKASGKSDAESPYHYLRNKQTKEFLVELKKTTNLWF' A
#
# COMPACT_ATOMS: atom_id res chain seq x y z
N MET A 1 17.23 5.53 0.34
CA MET A 1 15.79 5.29 0.15
C MET A 1 15.52 3.81 0.15
N LYS A 2 14.63 3.30 1.02
CA LYS A 2 14.18 1.91 0.95
C LYS A 2 13.29 1.75 -0.28
N SER A 3 13.66 0.83 -1.17
CA SER A 3 12.88 0.52 -2.37
C SER A 3 11.80 -0.50 -2.01
N LEU A 4 10.54 -0.08 -2.03
CA LEU A 4 9.39 -0.97 -1.92
C LEU A 4 8.72 -1.07 -3.30
N THR A 5 8.48 -2.29 -3.75
CA THR A 5 7.77 -2.55 -5.02
C THR A 5 6.62 -3.50 -4.77
N LEU A 6 5.43 -3.17 -5.28
CA LEU A 6 4.24 -4.01 -5.27
C LEU A 6 3.81 -4.22 -6.72
N PHE A 7 3.65 -5.47 -7.15
CA PHE A 7 3.26 -5.81 -8.54
C PHE A 7 4.14 -5.11 -9.60
N ASN A 8 5.46 -5.07 -9.39
CA ASN A 8 6.44 -4.34 -10.20
C ASN A 8 6.20 -2.82 -10.32
N GLN A 9 5.32 -2.25 -9.50
CA GLN A 9 5.13 -0.81 -9.38
C GLN A 9 5.90 -0.29 -8.16
N PRO A 10 6.67 0.80 -8.31
CA PRO A 10 7.38 1.42 -7.20
C PRO A 10 6.39 2.06 -6.24
N ILE A 11 6.64 1.89 -4.94
CA ILE A 11 5.85 2.46 -3.85
C ILE A 11 6.74 3.42 -3.09
N ARG A 12 6.30 4.68 -2.97
CA ARG A 12 7.04 5.67 -2.17
C ARG A 12 7.00 5.28 -0.70
N VAL A 13 8.18 5.34 -0.09
CA VAL A 13 8.39 5.21 1.36
C VAL A 13 9.04 6.50 1.84
N GLY A 14 8.40 7.16 2.81
CA GLY A 14 8.91 8.34 3.48
C GLY A 14 10.19 8.04 4.26
N GLU A 15 10.91 9.10 4.64
CA GLU A 15 12.15 8.97 5.43
C GLU A 15 11.89 8.40 6.83
N ASP A 16 10.68 8.58 7.35
CA ASP A 16 10.14 8.03 8.59
C ASP A 16 9.64 6.57 8.45
N GLY A 17 9.72 5.99 7.26
CA GLY A 17 9.26 4.62 6.99
C GLY A 17 7.76 4.50 6.68
N MET A 18 7.06 5.62 6.44
CA MET A 18 5.66 5.63 6.04
C MET A 18 5.48 5.24 4.57
N ILE A 19 4.55 4.33 4.27
CA ILE A 19 4.27 3.87 2.91
C ILE A 19 3.14 4.69 2.29
N CYS A 20 3.29 5.10 1.03
CA CYS A 20 2.23 5.79 0.30
C CYS A 20 1.07 4.84 -0.09
N LEU A 21 -0.05 4.93 0.62
CA LEU A 21 -1.27 4.15 0.33
C LEU A 21 -1.85 4.40 -1.06
N THR A 22 -1.70 5.61 -1.61
CA THR A 22 -2.14 5.92 -2.98
C THR A 22 -1.34 5.15 -4.03
N ASP A 23 -0.03 5.01 -3.82
CA ASP A 23 0.81 4.22 -4.73
C ASP A 23 0.46 2.73 -4.61
N MET A 24 0.18 2.24 -3.39
CA MET A 24 -0.29 0.86 -3.19
C MET A 24 -1.61 0.60 -3.92
N TRP A 25 -2.54 1.54 -3.86
CA TRP A 25 -3.80 1.46 -4.60
C TRP A 25 -3.56 1.39 -6.11
N LYS A 26 -2.76 2.30 -6.67
CA LYS A 26 -2.40 2.29 -8.10
C LYS A 26 -1.72 0.98 -8.51
N ALA A 27 -0.82 0.48 -7.68
CA ALA A 27 -0.10 -0.77 -7.91
C ALA A 27 -0.99 -2.01 -7.90
N SER A 28 -2.11 -1.99 -7.17
CA SER A 28 -3.04 -3.12 -7.07
C SER A 28 -3.80 -3.44 -8.37
N GLY A 29 -3.69 -2.59 -9.40
CA GLY A 29 -4.38 -2.79 -10.67
C GLY A 29 -5.89 -2.51 -10.61
N LYS A 30 -6.38 -1.89 -9.53
CA LYS A 30 -7.75 -1.40 -9.44
C LYS A 30 -7.96 -0.24 -10.43
N SER A 31 -9.12 -0.21 -11.08
CA SER A 31 -9.46 0.87 -12.00
C SER A 31 -9.72 2.17 -11.23
N ASP A 32 -9.57 3.31 -11.91
CA ASP A 32 -9.87 4.64 -11.36
C ASP A 32 -11.32 4.78 -10.84
N ALA A 33 -12.21 3.85 -11.23
CA ALA A 33 -13.58 3.77 -10.74
C ALA A 33 -13.66 3.31 -9.27
N GLU A 34 -12.70 2.55 -8.77
CA GLU A 34 -12.56 2.26 -7.35
C GLU A 34 -11.65 3.31 -6.71
N SER A 35 -12.25 4.37 -6.16
CA SER A 35 -11.48 5.38 -5.44
C SER A 35 -10.59 4.76 -4.32
N PRO A 36 -9.46 5.40 -3.96
CA PRO A 36 -8.58 4.92 -2.89
C PRO A 36 -9.31 4.60 -1.58
N TYR A 37 -10.37 5.36 -1.30
CA TYR A 37 -11.24 5.14 -0.15
C TYR A 37 -11.89 3.75 -0.14
N HIS A 38 -12.35 3.24 -1.29
CA HIS A 38 -12.97 1.92 -1.40
C HIS A 38 -11.94 0.81 -1.25
N TYR A 39 -10.76 1.01 -1.85
CA TYR A 39 -9.61 0.10 -1.72
C TYR A 39 -9.21 -0.11 -0.25
N LEU A 40 -9.06 0.97 0.53
CA LEU A 40 -8.68 0.87 1.95
C LEU A 40 -9.77 0.29 2.85
N ARG A 41 -11.03 0.35 2.42
CA ARG A 41 -12.16 -0.24 3.17
C ARG A 41 -12.38 -1.71 2.87
N ASN A 42 -11.84 -2.21 1.76
CA ASN A 42 -11.89 -3.62 1.40
C ASN A 42 -11.25 -4.47 2.52
N LYS A 43 -11.97 -5.52 2.93
CA LYS A 43 -11.54 -6.42 4.02
C LYS A 43 -10.17 -7.04 3.74
N GLN A 44 -9.96 -7.53 2.51
CA GLN A 44 -8.71 -8.15 2.10
C GLN A 44 -7.55 -7.17 2.15
N THR A 45 -7.76 -5.92 1.70
CA THR A 45 -6.73 -4.87 1.78
C THR A 45 -6.35 -4.56 3.23
N LYS A 46 -7.34 -4.48 4.13
CA LYS A 46 -7.07 -4.27 5.56
C LYS A 46 -6.26 -5.41 6.17
N GLU A 47 -6.64 -6.64 5.88
CA GLU A 47 -5.92 -7.84 6.34
C GLU A 47 -4.49 -7.87 5.81
N PHE A 48 -4.29 -7.53 4.53
CA PHE A 48 -2.97 -7.39 3.92
C PHE A 48 -2.11 -6.32 4.59
N LEU A 49 -2.66 -5.13 4.86
CA LEU A 49 -1.93 -4.05 5.54
C LEU A 49 -1.54 -4.44 6.98
N VAL A 50 -2.42 -5.13 7.70
CA VAL A 50 -2.13 -5.65 9.04
C VAL A 50 -0.98 -6.65 8.99
N GLU A 51 -0.96 -7.54 8.01
CA GLU A 51 0.11 -8.54 7.88
C GLU A 51 1.44 -7.94 7.44
N LEU A 52 1.41 -6.98 6.51
CA LEU A 52 2.59 -6.20 6.13
C LEU A 52 3.22 -5.51 7.35
N LYS A 53 2.41 -4.89 8.22
CA LYS A 53 2.88 -4.20 9.43
C LYS A 53 3.68 -5.14 10.34
N LYS A 54 3.19 -6.37 10.54
CA LYS A 54 3.86 -7.37 11.39
C LYS A 54 5.20 -7.82 10.81
N THR A 55 5.27 -8.01 9.49
CA THR A 55 6.45 -8.60 8.84
C THR A 55 7.57 -7.59 8.59
N THR A 56 7.25 -6.30 8.48
CA THR A 56 8.20 -5.29 7.99
C THR A 56 8.48 -4.12 8.94
N ASN A 57 7.78 -4.01 10.08
CA ASN A 57 7.81 -2.83 10.96
C ASN A 57 7.51 -1.51 10.23
N LEU A 58 6.79 -1.56 9.12
CA LEU A 58 6.40 -0.39 8.32
C LEU A 58 5.11 0.25 8.83
N TRP A 59 4.95 1.54 8.54
CA TRP A 59 3.79 2.35 8.87
C TRP A 59 3.11 2.87 7.59
N PHE A 60 1.83 3.24 7.66
CA PHE A 60 1.02 3.64 6.50
C PHE A 60 0.24 4.92 6.80
#